data_AF-A0A920SV99-F1
#
_entry.id   AF-A0A920SV99-F1
#
_cell.length_a   1.000
_cell.length_b   1.000
_cell.length_c   1.000
_cell.angle_alpha   90.00
_cell.angle_beta   90.00
_cell.angle_gamma   90.00
#
_symmetry.space_group_name_H-M   'P 1'
#
loop_
_entity.id
_entity.type
_entity.pdbx_description
1 polymer ?
#
loop_
_entity_poly.entity_id
_entity_poly.type
_entity_poly.pdbx_seq_one_letter_code
_entity_poly.pdbx_strand_id
1 'polypeptide(L)'
;MDPAKSSIKTLFTGGEPGTGIASTRARLEDLWGARLVEFYGCTEAAPHCGGYSCPASSQPGEPVHAHLMEDLQVWELIDPDTRSPRPKVSVGSPSAPI
;
A
#
# COMPACT_ATOMS: atom_id res chain seq x y z
N MET A 1 -8.27 5.94 -27.48
CA MET A 1 -9.06 4.97 -26.70
C MET A 1 -9.44 5.66 -25.39
N ASP A 2 -10.68 5.50 -24.91
CA ASP A 2 -11.16 6.06 -23.64
C ASP A 2 -11.08 4.96 -22.57
N PRO A 3 -10.16 5.05 -21.58
CA PRO A 3 -9.95 3.97 -20.60
C PRO A 3 -11.19 3.70 -19.73
N ALA A 4 -11.98 4.74 -19.42
CA ALA A 4 -13.20 4.61 -18.63
C ALA A 4 -14.30 3.82 -19.35
N LYS A 5 -14.24 3.72 -20.68
CA LYS A 5 -15.15 2.89 -21.49
C LYS A 5 -14.65 1.45 -21.68
N SER A 6 -13.53 1.08 -21.06
CA SER A 6 -13.03 -0.29 -21.08
C SER A 6 -13.83 -1.20 -20.12
N SER A 7 -13.61 -2.50 -20.22
CA SER A 7 -14.16 -3.50 -19.28
C SER A 7 -13.35 -3.63 -17.99
N ILE A 8 -12.24 -2.89 -17.83
CA ILE A 8 -11.38 -2.99 -16.66
C ILE A 8 -12.09 -2.42 -15.43
N LYS A 9 -12.01 -3.14 -14.32
CA LYS A 9 -12.64 -2.77 -13.04
C LYS A 9 -11.65 -2.65 -11.89
N THR A 10 -10.43 -3.16 -12.07
CA THR A 10 -9.38 -3.15 -11.07
C THR A 10 -8.06 -2.87 -11.74
N LEU A 11 -7.34 -1.87 -11.24
CA LEU A 11 -5.95 -1.62 -11.56
C LEU A 11 -5.10 -2.20 -10.43
N PHE A 12 -4.17 -3.08 -10.79
CA PHE A 12 -3.26 -3.72 -9.84
C PHE A 12 -1.86 -3.16 -10.06
N THR A 13 -1.35 -2.42 -9.08
CA THR A 13 -0.05 -1.73 -9.17
C THR A 13 0.96 -2.27 -8.17
N GLY A 14 2.24 -2.16 -8.48
CA GLY A 14 3.33 -2.53 -7.58
C GLY A 14 4.67 -2.04 -8.12
N GLY A 15 5.72 -2.16 -7.30
CA GLY A 15 7.08 -1.75 -7.66
C GLY A 15 7.41 -0.28 -7.38
N GLU A 16 6.40 0.61 -7.32
CA GLU A 16 6.56 2.02 -6.97
C GLU A 16 5.37 2.54 -6.15
N PRO A 17 5.54 3.64 -5.37
CA PRO A 17 4.45 4.24 -4.61
C PRO A 17 3.29 4.73 -5.51
N GLY A 18 2.06 4.29 -5.22
CA GLY A 18 0.88 4.63 -6.03
C GLY A 18 -0.39 4.85 -5.22
N THR A 19 -1.00 3.77 -4.72
CA THR A 19 -2.26 3.76 -3.94
C THR A 19 -2.24 4.65 -2.71
N GLY A 20 -1.11 4.68 -1.99
CA GLY A 20 -0.92 5.52 -0.80
C GLY A 20 -0.85 7.03 -1.10
N ILE A 21 -0.65 7.42 -2.36
CA ILE A 21 -0.59 8.82 -2.78
C ILE A 21 -1.97 9.25 -3.27
N ALA A 22 -2.71 10.01 -2.45
CA ALA A 22 -4.11 10.36 -2.69
C ALA A 22 -4.38 10.95 -4.09
N SER A 23 -3.54 11.88 -4.56
CA SER A 23 -3.71 12.50 -5.88
C SER A 23 -3.45 11.53 -7.04
N THR A 24 -2.47 10.64 -6.90
CA THR A 24 -2.14 9.62 -7.91
C THR A 24 -3.26 8.59 -7.98
N ARG A 25 -3.72 8.13 -6.81
CA ARG A 25 -4.87 7.22 -6.69
C ARG A 25 -6.11 7.78 -7.37
N ALA A 26 -6.56 8.98 -6.96
CA ALA A 26 -7.77 9.60 -7.51
C ALA A 26 -7.69 9.75 -9.04
N ARG A 27 -6.54 10.22 -9.54
CA ARG A 27 -6.33 10.37 -10.99
C ARG A 27 -6.42 9.05 -11.75
N LEU A 28 -5.88 7.95 -11.21
CA LEU A 28 -5.94 6.63 -11.85
C LEU A 28 -7.35 6.05 -11.79
N GLU A 29 -8.02 6.15 -10.64
CA GLU A 29 -9.38 5.66 -10.46
C GLU A 29 -10.38 6.39 -11.38
N ASP A 30 -10.28 7.71 -11.47
CA ASP A 30 -11.12 8.55 -12.34
C ASP A 30 -10.86 8.29 -13.83
N LEU A 31 -9.58 8.20 -14.23
CA LEU A 31 -9.20 7.99 -15.63
C LEU A 31 -9.73 6.64 -16.17
N TRP A 32 -9.71 5.60 -15.35
CA TRP A 32 -10.08 4.25 -15.75
C TRP A 32 -11.50 3.84 -15.34
N GLY A 33 -12.16 4.59 -14.47
CA GLY A 33 -13.43 4.17 -13.87
C GLY A 33 -13.31 2.83 -13.13
N ALA A 34 -12.17 2.60 -12.48
CA ALA A 34 -11.77 1.33 -11.88
C ALA A 34 -11.14 1.55 -10.51
N ARG A 35 -11.28 0.60 -9.59
CA ARG A 35 -10.61 0.69 -8.27
C ARG A 35 -9.11 0.44 -8.41
N LEU A 36 -8.31 1.15 -7.62
CA LEU A 36 -6.87 0.90 -7.52
C LEU A 36 -6.54 0.03 -6.30
N VAL A 37 -5.76 -1.01 -6.53
CA VAL A 37 -5.20 -1.88 -5.48
C VAL A 37 -3.70 -2.06 -5.69
N GLU A 38 -2.99 -2.30 -4.60
CA GLU A 38 -1.56 -2.51 -4.63
C GLU A 38 -1.13 -3.90 -4.19
N PHE A 39 0.04 -4.25 -4.71
CA PHE A 39 0.95 -5.26 -4.22
C PHE A 39 2.26 -4.59 -3.87
N TYR A 40 2.74 -4.84 -2.66
CA TYR A 40 4.03 -4.43 -2.18
C TYR A 40 4.94 -5.65 -2.01
N GLY A 41 6.21 -5.49 -2.40
CA GLY A 41 7.25 -6.49 -2.24
C GLY A 41 8.55 -6.05 -2.89
N CYS A 42 9.62 -6.79 -2.64
CA CYS A 42 10.92 -6.65 -3.29
C CYS A 42 11.37 -8.01 -3.85
N THR A 43 12.22 -7.99 -4.87
CA THR A 43 12.71 -9.21 -5.53
C THR A 43 13.50 -10.09 -4.55
N GLU A 44 14.19 -9.48 -3.59
CA GLU A 44 14.98 -10.15 -2.56
C GLU A 44 14.14 -10.96 -1.56
N ALA A 45 12.87 -10.59 -1.37
CA ALA A 45 11.92 -11.27 -0.48
C ALA A 45 10.86 -12.10 -1.24
N ALA A 46 11.07 -12.31 -2.54
CA ALA A 46 10.21 -13.12 -3.42
C ALA A 46 10.20 -14.61 -2.99
N PRO A 47 9.21 -15.43 -3.43
CA PRO A 47 8.12 -15.12 -4.37
C PRO A 47 6.85 -14.57 -3.72
N HIS A 48 6.84 -14.36 -2.41
CA HIS A 48 5.65 -13.96 -1.68
C HIS A 48 5.37 -12.46 -1.81
N CYS A 49 4.07 -12.11 -1.76
CA CYS A 49 3.64 -10.74 -1.58
C CYS A 49 4.06 -10.27 -0.18
N GLY A 50 4.62 -9.07 -0.08
CA GLY A 50 4.92 -8.48 1.22
C GLY A 50 3.71 -7.84 1.87
N GLY A 51 2.93 -7.10 1.08
CA GLY A 51 1.66 -6.54 1.52
C GLY A 51 0.70 -6.25 0.37
N TYR A 52 -0.59 -6.20 0.65
CA TYR A 52 -1.63 -6.08 -0.37
C TYR A 52 -2.81 -5.20 0.08
N SER A 53 -3.57 -4.67 -0.87
CA SER A 53 -4.83 -3.99 -0.53
C SER A 53 -5.93 -4.98 -0.14
N CYS A 54 -6.58 -4.74 0.99
CA CYS A 54 -7.81 -5.42 1.43
C CYS A 54 -8.94 -4.40 1.69
N PRO A 55 -10.17 -4.81 2.03
CA PRO A 55 -11.25 -3.85 2.33
C PRO A 55 -10.92 -2.87 3.47
N ALA A 56 -10.08 -3.25 4.44
CA ALA A 56 -9.64 -2.36 5.52
C ALA A 56 -8.60 -1.33 5.06
N SER A 57 -7.88 -1.58 3.96
CA SER A 57 -6.77 -0.74 3.45
C SER A 57 -7.16 0.67 3.01
N SER A 58 -8.45 0.97 2.84
CA SER A 58 -8.90 2.24 2.26
C SER A 58 -10.26 2.65 2.83
N GLN A 59 -10.33 2.78 4.15
CA GLN A 59 -11.53 3.26 4.83
C GLN A 59 -11.69 4.78 4.67
N PRO A 60 -12.92 5.30 4.54
CA PRO A 60 -13.15 6.75 4.45
C PRO A 60 -12.59 7.49 5.67
N GLY A 61 -11.80 8.53 5.42
CA GLY A 61 -11.20 9.36 6.48
C GLY A 61 -9.89 8.81 7.07
N GLU A 62 -9.45 7.62 6.67
CA GLU A 62 -8.21 7.00 7.14
C GLU A 62 -7.12 6.99 6.06
N PRO A 63 -5.83 7.00 6.43
CA PRO A 63 -4.75 6.80 5.47
C PRO A 63 -4.85 5.44 4.78
N VAL A 64 -4.61 5.44 3.47
CA VAL A 64 -4.50 4.21 2.68
C VAL A 64 -3.26 3.44 3.13
N HIS A 65 -3.39 2.14 3.35
CA HIS A 65 -2.31 1.29 3.85
C HIS A 65 -2.38 -0.13 3.28
N ALA A 66 -1.23 -0.80 3.19
CA ALA A 66 -1.16 -2.20 2.82
C ALA A 66 -1.43 -3.11 4.04
N HIS A 67 -2.13 -4.21 3.82
CA HIS A 67 -2.17 -5.33 4.75
C HIS A 67 -0.90 -6.16 4.57
N LEU A 68 -0.05 -6.23 5.58
CA LEU A 68 1.20 -6.99 5.55
C LEU A 68 0.95 -8.50 5.74
N MET A 69 1.71 -9.33 5.02
CA MET A 69 1.68 -10.80 5.16
C MET A 69 2.58 -11.29 6.29
N GLU A 70 2.17 -11.01 7.53
CA GLU A 70 2.95 -11.28 8.75
C GLU A 70 3.09 -12.78 9.09
N ASP A 71 2.32 -13.65 8.43
CA ASP A 71 2.40 -15.10 8.53
C ASP A 71 3.51 -15.70 7.65
N LEU A 72 3.95 -14.98 6.62
CA LEU A 72 5.00 -15.40 5.70
C LEU A 72 6.31 -14.64 5.88
N GLN A 73 6.24 -13.39 6.33
CA GLN A 73 7.39 -12.50 6.47
C GLN A 73 7.37 -11.81 7.84
N VAL A 74 8.53 -11.73 8.48
CA VAL A 74 8.71 -10.96 9.71
C VAL A 74 8.95 -9.51 9.35
N TRP A 75 8.04 -8.63 9.76
CA TRP A 75 8.12 -7.19 9.50
C TRP A 75 8.60 -6.43 10.73
N GLU A 76 9.71 -5.72 10.60
CA GLU A 76 10.27 -4.87 11.65
C GLU A 76 10.56 -3.48 11.10
N LEU A 77 10.14 -2.44 11.82
CA LEU A 77 10.59 -1.08 11.57
C LEU A 77 11.90 -0.87 12.36
N ILE A 78 13.01 -0.74 11.64
CA ILE A 78 14.32 -0.58 12.23
C ILE A 78 14.73 0.89 12.22
N ASP A 79 15.25 1.38 13.35
CA ASP A 79 15.88 2.70 13.42
C ASP A 79 17.20 2.68 12.61
N PRO A 80 17.36 3.56 11.59
CA PRO A 80 18.51 3.48 10.69
C PRO A 80 19.85 3.79 11.38
N ASP A 81 19.85 4.59 12.46
CA ASP A 81 21.06 5.00 13.16
C ASP A 81 21.47 3.96 14.21
N THR A 82 20.51 3.50 15.01
CA THR A 82 20.77 2.57 16.13
C THR A 82 20.65 1.10 15.76
N ARG A 83 20.07 0.79 14.59
CA ARG A 83 19.77 -0.57 14.10
C ARG A 83 18.90 -1.40 15.06
N SER A 84 18.18 -0.73 15.95
CA SER A 84 17.30 -1.37 16.92
C SER A 84 15.84 -1.37 16.43
N PRO A 85 15.04 -2.41 16.75
CA PRO A 85 13.62 -2.41 16.41
C PRO A 85 12.86 -1.28 17.12
N ARG A 86 11.95 -0.65 16.39
CA ARG A 86 11.00 0.32 16.93
C ARG A 86 9.71 -0.40 17.36
N PRO A 87 9.06 0.01 18.46
CA PRO A 87 7.75 -0.49 18.81
C PRO A 87 6.75 -0.26 17.68
N LYS A 88 5.83 -1.20 17.47
CA LYS A 88 4.69 -0.98 16.57
C LYS A 88 3.91 0.23 17.07
N VAL A 89 3.68 1.17 16.17
CA VAL A 89 2.89 2.38 16.43
C VAL A 89 1.66 2.37 15.55
N SER A 90 0.52 2.78 16.10
CA SER A 90 -0.68 2.96 15.29
C SER A 90 -0.56 4.24 14.46
N VAL A 91 -1.18 4.23 13.28
CA VAL A 91 -1.44 5.43 12.49
C VAL A 91 -2.10 6.50 13.39
N GLY A 92 -1.59 7.73 13.34
CA GLY A 92 -2.08 8.84 14.18
C GLY A 92 -1.50 8.92 15.60
N SER A 93 -0.64 7.98 16.01
CA SER A 93 0.07 8.12 17.29
C SER A 93 1.11 9.26 17.22
N PRO A 94 1.36 9.99 18.32
CA PRO A 94 2.30 11.12 18.34
C PRO A 94 3.75 10.72 18.00
N SER A 95 4.05 9.42 18.03
CA SER A 95 5.35 8.82 17.73
C SER A 95 5.45 8.20 16.34
N ALA A 96 4.38 8.25 15.53
CA ALA A 96 4.43 7.82 14.14
C ALA A 96 5.34 8.78 13.35
N PRO A 97 6.40 8.28 12.68
CA PRO A 97 7.16 9.15 11.77
C PRO A 97 6.23 9.63 10.65
N ILE A 98 6.44 10.88 10.24
CA ILE A 98 5.78 11.51 9.08
C ILE A 98 6.10 10.72 7.82
#